data_AF-A0A166M1H8-F1
#
_entry.id   AF-A0A166M1H8-F1
#
_cell.length_a   1.000
_cell.length_b   1.000
_cell.length_c   1.000
_cell.angle_alpha   90.00
_cell.angle_beta   90.00
_cell.angle_gamma   90.00
#
_symmetry.space_group_name_H-M   'P 1'
#
loop_
_entity.id
_entity.type
_entity.pdbx_description
1 polymer ?
#
loop_
_entity_poly.entity_id
_entity_poly.type
_entity_poly.pdbx_seq_one_letter_code
_entity_poly.pdbx_strand_id
1 'polypeptide(L)'
;MIQPKAFNSWTCIDVANMAREHDVLSILPIALYWCCTGRSVAELEEGQRRTDGTISALSPVNERACFRALFALWTLKEQNTYSWVISPKSAYPACRNTECSIARDNLLRTILFPAAVYGCFTAWNDRWGTGQCNSCIDVARQRHEEGRQKAWDALPGVFGLPGWEELTKERSASACGKLVN
;
A
#
# COMPACT_ATOMS: atom_id res chain seq x y z
N MET A 1 -11.62 -15.13 4.72
CA MET A 1 -10.57 -14.09 4.57
C MET A 1 -9.34 -14.64 5.27
N ILE A 2 -8.44 -15.28 4.52
CA ILE A 2 -7.25 -15.90 5.11
C ILE A 2 -6.24 -14.76 5.24
N GLN A 3 -6.09 -14.24 6.46
CA GLN A 3 -5.00 -13.32 6.80
C GLN A 3 -3.68 -14.04 6.47
N PRO A 4 -2.75 -13.44 5.71
CA PRO A 4 -1.39 -13.93 5.68
C PRO A 4 -0.89 -14.01 7.13
N LYS A 5 -0.08 -15.03 7.46
CA LYS A 5 0.58 -15.14 8.78
C LYS A 5 1.04 -13.75 9.20
N ALA A 6 0.48 -13.25 10.30
CA ALA A 6 0.65 -11.87 10.73
C ALA A 6 2.16 -11.57 10.73
N PHE A 7 2.58 -10.71 9.80
CA PHE A 7 3.87 -10.07 9.94
C PHE A 7 3.81 -9.37 11.29
N ASN A 8 4.69 -9.75 12.22
CA ASN A 8 4.72 -9.22 13.57
C ASN A 8 4.70 -7.68 13.48
N SER A 9 3.69 -7.03 14.07
CA SER A 9 3.42 -5.60 13.84
C SER A 9 4.67 -4.74 14.08
N TRP A 10 5.34 -4.96 15.22
CA TRP A 10 6.60 -4.35 15.65
C TRP A 10 7.77 -4.51 14.66
N THR A 11 7.82 -5.58 13.88
CA THR A 11 8.90 -5.79 12.90
C THR A 11 8.94 -4.67 11.86
N CYS A 12 7.80 -4.14 11.42
CA CYS A 12 7.78 -3.02 10.48
C CYS A 12 8.40 -1.74 11.07
N ILE A 13 8.18 -1.49 12.37
CA ILE A 13 8.77 -0.34 13.06
C ILE A 13 10.28 -0.49 13.13
N ASP A 14 10.76 -1.65 13.57
CA ASP A 14 12.19 -1.92 13.69
C ASP A 14 12.87 -1.81 12.33
N VAL A 15 12.28 -2.40 11.28
CA VAL A 15 12.79 -2.28 9.90
C VAL A 15 12.81 -0.84 9.42
N ALA A 16 11.77 -0.05 9.66
CA ALA A 16 11.72 1.35 9.25
C ALA A 16 12.79 2.21 9.96
N ASN A 17 13.02 1.97 11.25
CA ASN A 17 14.05 2.68 11.99
C ASN A 17 15.45 2.27 11.51
N MET A 18 15.72 0.97 11.40
CA MET A 18 17.02 0.45 10.92
C MET A 18 17.32 0.90 9.49
N ALA A 19 16.33 0.89 8.61
CA ALA A 19 16.48 1.34 7.23
C ALA A 19 16.92 2.81 7.15
N ARG A 20 16.40 3.67 8.04
CA ARG A 20 16.80 5.07 8.08
C ARG A 20 18.15 5.26 8.78
N GLU A 21 18.39 4.56 9.87
CA GLU A 21 19.62 4.65 10.67
C GLU A 21 20.87 4.21 9.88
N HIS A 22 20.72 3.18 9.04
CA HIS A 22 21.79 2.63 8.22
C HIS A 22 21.77 3.08 6.76
N ASP A 23 20.97 4.10 6.43
CA ASP A 23 20.87 4.65 5.07
C ASP A 23 20.57 3.59 4.00
N VAL A 24 19.65 2.67 4.32
CA VAL A 24 19.11 1.66 3.40
C VAL A 24 17.73 2.12 2.95
N LEU A 25 17.67 3.28 2.29
CA LEU A 25 16.41 3.97 2.02
C LEU A 25 15.55 3.24 0.99
N SER A 26 16.13 2.34 0.19
CA SER A 26 15.42 1.48 -0.77
C SER A 26 14.26 0.67 -0.20
N ILE A 27 14.27 0.32 1.10
CA ILE A 27 13.19 -0.45 1.76
C ILE A 27 12.31 0.41 2.66
N LEU A 28 12.68 1.66 2.90
CA LEU A 28 12.01 2.52 3.86
C LEU A 28 10.56 2.86 3.46
N PRO A 29 10.23 3.20 2.20
CA PRO A 29 8.83 3.51 1.82
C PRO A 29 7.87 2.37 2.13
N ILE A 30 8.28 1.12 1.85
CA ILE A 30 7.43 -0.04 2.09
C ILE A 30 7.34 -0.38 3.58
N ALA A 31 8.41 -0.20 4.35
CA ALA A 31 8.39 -0.38 5.80
C ALA A 31 7.45 0.62 6.48
N LEU A 32 7.52 1.90 6.09
CA LEU A 32 6.62 2.95 6.59
C LEU A 32 5.17 2.70 6.17
N TYR A 33 4.92 2.24 4.94
CA TYR A 33 3.59 1.82 4.51
C TYR A 33 2.99 0.77 5.45
N TRP A 34 3.75 -0.27 5.78
CA TRP A 34 3.27 -1.32 6.67
C TRP A 34 3.06 -0.85 8.11
N CYS A 35 3.80 0.16 8.57
CA CYS A 35 3.50 0.83 9.82
C CYS A 35 2.13 1.54 9.76
N CYS A 36 1.79 2.21 8.65
CA CYS A 36 0.50 2.87 8.50
C CYS A 36 -0.68 1.89 8.29
N THR A 37 -0.43 0.66 7.84
CA THR A 37 -1.49 -0.33 7.64
C THR A 37 -1.82 -1.07 8.93
N GLY A 38 -3.11 -1.09 9.31
CA GLY A 38 -3.58 -1.93 10.41
C GLY A 38 -3.25 -1.40 11.80
N ARG A 39 -2.90 -0.11 11.91
CA ARG A 39 -2.66 0.57 13.18
C ARG A 39 -3.52 1.82 13.30
N SER A 40 -4.00 2.06 14.51
CA SER A 40 -4.53 3.35 14.94
C SER A 40 -3.39 4.36 15.11
N VAL A 41 -3.76 5.64 15.17
CA VAL A 41 -2.81 6.72 15.49
C VAL A 41 -2.15 6.47 16.85
N ALA A 42 -2.93 6.06 17.85
CA ALA A 42 -2.41 5.73 19.18
C ALA A 42 -1.35 4.61 19.13
N GLU A 43 -1.56 3.56 18.34
CA GLU A 43 -0.57 2.47 18.19
C GLU A 43 0.69 2.88 17.40
N LEU A 44 0.65 3.99 16.66
CA LEU A 44 1.84 4.58 16.04
C LEU A 44 2.64 5.40 17.06
N GLU A 45 1.94 6.16 17.92
CA GLU A 45 2.53 7.00 18.98
C GLU A 45 3.14 6.14 20.12
N GLU A 46 2.38 5.17 20.62
CA GLU A 46 2.78 4.34 21.78
C GLU A 46 3.78 3.23 21.40
N GLY A 47 3.85 2.88 20.11
CA GLY A 47 4.62 1.75 19.63
C GLY A 47 3.97 0.39 19.94
N GLN A 48 4.77 -0.67 19.92
CA GLN A 48 4.30 -2.05 20.15
C GLN A 48 5.27 -2.79 21.05
N ARG A 49 4.72 -3.65 21.91
CA ARG A 49 5.52 -4.49 22.79
C ARG A 49 6.13 -5.66 22.01
N ARG A 50 7.45 -5.82 22.16
CA ARG A 50 8.25 -6.95 21.67
C ARG A 50 8.05 -8.18 22.55
N THR A 51 8.51 -9.35 22.10
CA THR A 51 8.46 -10.59 22.90
C THR A 51 9.31 -10.54 24.16
N ASP A 52 10.38 -9.76 24.17
CA ASP A 52 11.25 -9.54 25.33
C ASP A 52 10.69 -8.50 26.34
N GLY A 53 9.50 -7.95 26.06
CA GLY A 53 8.85 -6.96 26.89
C GLY A 53 9.26 -5.51 26.60
N THR A 54 10.26 -5.26 25.76
CA THR A 54 10.64 -3.90 25.33
C THR A 54 9.60 -3.30 24.38
N ILE A 55 9.64 -1.98 24.15
CA ILE A 55 8.74 -1.29 23.21
C ILE A 55 9.50 -0.93 21.92
N SER A 56 8.93 -1.31 20.79
CA SER A 56 9.30 -0.86 19.45
C SER A 56 8.44 0.34 19.08
N ALA A 57 9.04 1.53 19.06
CA ALA A 57 8.40 2.78 18.66
C ALA A 57 9.12 3.37 17.43
N LEU A 58 8.37 4.07 16.57
CA LEU A 58 8.97 4.76 15.44
C LEU A 58 9.90 5.87 15.94
N SER A 59 11.03 6.08 15.25
CA SER A 59 11.81 7.29 15.45
C SER A 59 10.94 8.53 15.16
N PRO A 60 11.21 9.69 15.79
CA PRO A 60 10.38 10.89 15.58
C PRO A 60 10.29 11.33 14.10
N VAL A 61 11.31 11.03 13.29
CA VAL A 61 11.31 11.33 11.85
C VAL A 61 10.34 10.41 11.09
N ASN A 62 10.38 9.11 11.38
CA ASN A 62 9.51 8.12 10.74
C ASN A 62 8.05 8.29 11.18
N GLU A 63 7.81 8.57 12.46
CA GLU A 63 6.49 8.87 13.00
C GLU A 63 5.82 10.04 12.27
N ARG A 64 6.53 11.18 12.16
CA ARG A 64 6.03 12.35 11.42
C ARG A 64 5.77 12.03 9.94
N ALA A 65 6.61 11.22 9.32
CA ALA A 65 6.40 10.78 7.94
C ALA A 65 5.11 9.96 7.82
N CYS A 66 4.87 9.02 8.74
CA CYS A 66 3.63 8.25 8.80
C CYS A 66 2.40 9.13 8.96
N PHE A 67 2.38 10.08 9.90
CA PHE A 67 1.23 10.95 10.10
C PHE A 67 0.91 11.82 8.87
N ARG A 68 1.93 12.37 8.21
CA ARG A 68 1.74 13.13 6.97
C ARG A 68 1.23 12.25 5.82
N ALA A 69 1.64 10.99 5.80
CA ALA A 69 1.31 10.04 4.74
C ALA A 69 -0.13 9.51 4.82
N LEU A 70 -0.76 9.42 6.00
CA LEU A 70 -2.05 8.73 6.19
C LEU A 70 -3.12 9.12 5.14
N PHE A 71 -3.37 10.42 4.98
CA PHE A 71 -4.37 10.91 4.02
C PHE A 71 -3.95 10.68 2.56
N ALA A 72 -2.67 10.85 2.25
CA ALA A 72 -2.13 10.60 0.91
C ALA A 72 -2.20 9.11 0.54
N LEU A 73 -1.99 8.20 1.48
CA LEU A 73 -2.14 6.76 1.28
C LEU A 73 -3.60 6.36 1.02
N TRP A 74 -4.56 6.95 1.76
CA TRP A 74 -5.99 6.78 1.45
C TRP A 74 -6.32 7.26 0.04
N THR A 75 -5.82 8.43 -0.33
CA THR A 75 -6.01 9.00 -1.66
C THR A 75 -5.41 8.10 -2.75
N LEU A 76 -4.19 7.60 -2.54
CA LEU A 76 -3.55 6.66 -3.47
C LEU A 76 -4.39 5.40 -3.69
N LYS A 77 -4.91 4.82 -2.60
CA LYS A 77 -5.77 3.63 -2.65
C LYS A 77 -7.03 3.88 -3.48
N GLU A 78 -7.75 4.96 -3.18
CA GLU A 78 -9.06 5.24 -3.79
C GLU A 78 -8.94 5.70 -5.23
N GLN A 79 -8.01 6.61 -5.51
CA GLN A 79 -7.87 7.25 -6.82
C GLN A 79 -7.04 6.43 -7.81
N ASN A 80 -6.28 5.43 -7.35
CA ASN A 80 -5.52 4.54 -8.23
C ASN A 80 -6.02 3.10 -8.12
N THR A 81 -5.63 2.37 -7.07
CA THR A 81 -5.86 0.92 -6.93
C THR A 81 -7.32 0.50 -7.06
N TYR A 82 -8.23 1.28 -6.49
CA TYR A 82 -9.68 0.99 -6.51
C TYR A 82 -10.51 1.99 -7.32
N SER A 83 -9.85 2.82 -8.14
CA SER A 83 -10.52 3.79 -9.02
C SER A 83 -11.54 3.15 -9.97
N TRP A 84 -11.30 1.89 -10.34
CA TRP A 84 -12.18 1.10 -11.20
C TRP A 84 -13.56 0.86 -10.56
N VAL A 85 -13.65 0.80 -9.23
CA VAL A 85 -14.91 0.56 -8.51
C VAL A 85 -15.82 1.79 -8.57
N ILE A 86 -15.24 3.00 -8.48
CA ILE A 86 -15.94 4.30 -8.55
C ILE A 86 -16.08 4.85 -9.98
N SER A 87 -15.59 4.11 -10.98
CA SER A 87 -15.56 4.61 -12.36
C SER A 87 -16.96 4.67 -12.97
N PRO A 88 -17.26 5.72 -13.77
CA PRO A 88 -18.55 5.86 -14.45
C PRO A 88 -18.78 4.75 -15.48
N LYS A 89 -20.03 4.56 -15.91
CA LYS A 89 -20.38 3.56 -16.95
C LYS A 89 -19.58 3.72 -18.25
N SER A 90 -19.18 4.94 -18.60
CA SER A 90 -18.33 5.23 -19.77
C SER A 90 -16.96 4.55 -19.72
N ALA A 91 -16.46 4.19 -18.53
CA ALA A 91 -15.26 3.38 -18.37
C ALA A 91 -15.44 1.92 -18.82
N TYR A 92 -16.68 1.47 -18.98
CA TYR A 92 -17.06 0.10 -19.31
C TYR A 92 -17.91 0.05 -20.59
N PRO A 93 -17.37 0.46 -21.76
CA PRO A 93 -18.16 0.67 -22.97
C PRO A 93 -18.79 -0.61 -23.53
N ALA A 94 -18.17 -1.78 -23.30
CA ALA A 94 -18.71 -3.06 -23.71
C ALA A 94 -19.83 -3.59 -22.79
N CYS A 95 -20.08 -2.94 -21.65
CA CYS A 95 -21.06 -3.39 -20.67
C CYS A 95 -22.50 -3.06 -21.12
N ARG A 96 -23.32 -4.10 -21.23
CA ARG A 96 -24.74 -4.00 -21.56
C ARG A 96 -25.68 -4.21 -20.37
N ASN A 97 -25.14 -4.59 -19.22
CA ASN A 97 -25.92 -5.00 -18.05
C ASN A 97 -25.74 -4.01 -16.88
N THR A 98 -26.84 -3.46 -16.38
CA THR A 98 -26.87 -2.56 -15.22
C THR A 98 -26.51 -3.27 -13.91
N GLU A 99 -26.68 -4.59 -13.82
CA GLU A 99 -26.26 -5.37 -12.64
C GLU A 99 -24.76 -5.25 -12.37
N CYS A 100 -23.94 -5.03 -13.40
CA CYS A 100 -22.50 -4.87 -13.24
C CYS A 100 -22.14 -3.59 -12.45
N SER A 101 -22.87 -2.48 -12.64
CA SER A 101 -22.64 -1.29 -11.83
C SER A 101 -23.11 -1.49 -10.40
N ILE A 102 -24.26 -2.14 -10.19
CA ILE A 102 -24.75 -2.49 -8.85
C ILE A 102 -23.74 -3.37 -8.11
N ALA A 103 -23.17 -4.36 -8.78
CA ALA A 103 -22.13 -5.22 -8.22
C ALA A 103 -20.88 -4.43 -7.79
N ARG A 104 -20.43 -3.46 -8.61
CA ARG A 104 -19.32 -2.57 -8.23
C ARG A 104 -19.67 -1.64 -7.08
N ASP A 105 -20.88 -1.08 -7.05
CA ASP A 105 -21.34 -0.22 -5.96
C ASP A 105 -21.43 -0.98 -4.63
N ASN A 106 -21.86 -2.23 -4.65
CA ASN A 106 -21.86 -3.10 -3.48
C ASN A 106 -20.44 -3.43 -3.01
N LEU A 107 -19.52 -3.65 -3.96
CA LEU A 107 -18.12 -3.88 -3.65
C LEU A 107 -17.44 -2.64 -3.04
N LEU A 108 -17.81 -1.44 -3.51
CA LEU A 108 -17.32 -0.17 -2.98
C LEU A 108 -17.47 -0.10 -1.46
N ARG A 109 -18.66 -0.47 -0.97
CA ARG A 109 -18.98 -0.50 0.48
C ARG A 109 -18.11 -1.48 1.25
N THR A 110 -17.65 -2.55 0.60
CA THR A 110 -16.81 -3.57 1.24
C THR A 110 -15.33 -3.17 1.26
N ILE A 111 -14.87 -2.43 0.25
CA ILE A 111 -13.45 -2.09 0.08
C ILE A 111 -13.09 -0.75 0.74
N LEU A 112 -14.02 0.22 0.71
CA LEU A 112 -13.76 1.57 1.20
C LEU A 112 -14.33 1.84 2.60
N PHE A 113 -15.12 0.92 3.16
CA PHE A 113 -15.69 1.09 4.48
C PHE A 113 -15.39 -0.10 5.43
N PRO A 114 -14.87 0.15 6.65
CA PRO A 114 -14.38 1.44 7.13
C PRO A 114 -13.14 1.92 6.35
N ALA A 115 -12.90 3.23 6.35
CA ALA A 115 -11.74 3.81 5.68
C ALA A 115 -10.45 3.27 6.31
N ALA A 116 -9.58 2.69 5.48
CA ALA A 116 -8.32 2.09 5.92
C ALA A 116 -7.24 2.30 4.85
N VAL A 117 -6.00 2.53 5.30
CA VAL A 117 -4.78 2.63 4.46
C VAL A 117 -4.41 1.30 3.80
N TYR A 118 -5.01 0.21 4.30
CA TYR A 118 -4.82 -1.12 3.76
C TYR A 118 -5.37 -1.25 2.34
N GLY A 119 -4.60 -1.90 1.46
CA GLY A 119 -5.09 -2.37 0.17
C GLY A 119 -4.45 -1.75 -1.07
N CYS A 120 -3.60 -0.72 -0.94
CA CYS A 120 -2.92 -0.09 -2.09
C CYS A 120 -2.22 -1.10 -3.01
N PHE A 121 -1.66 -2.16 -2.42
CA PHE A 121 -0.85 -3.16 -3.12
C PHE A 121 -1.48 -4.55 -3.17
N THR A 122 -2.71 -4.72 -2.66
CA THR A 122 -3.42 -6.01 -2.67
C THR A 122 -3.67 -6.43 -4.12
N ALA A 123 -3.28 -7.65 -4.48
CA ALA A 123 -3.52 -8.19 -5.81
C ALA A 123 -5.02 -8.41 -6.09
N TRP A 124 -5.37 -8.56 -7.37
CA TRP A 124 -6.74 -8.87 -7.78
C TRP A 124 -7.30 -10.09 -7.04
N ASN A 125 -8.51 -9.95 -6.49
CA ASN A 125 -9.26 -11.05 -5.92
C ASN A 125 -10.44 -11.38 -6.84
N ASP A 126 -10.53 -12.62 -7.32
CA ASP A 126 -11.59 -13.01 -8.26
C ASP A 126 -13.00 -12.83 -7.71
N ARG A 127 -13.17 -12.81 -6.38
CA ARG A 127 -14.47 -12.49 -5.75
C ARG A 127 -14.94 -11.07 -6.04
N TRP A 128 -14.03 -10.14 -6.35
CA TRP A 128 -14.38 -8.78 -6.75
C TRP A 128 -15.09 -8.72 -8.11
N GLY A 129 -14.94 -9.76 -8.95
CA GLY A 129 -15.68 -9.91 -10.20
C GLY A 129 -17.10 -10.45 -10.04
N THR A 130 -17.51 -10.86 -8.84
CA THR A 130 -18.83 -11.47 -8.60
C THR A 130 -19.95 -10.51 -8.99
N GLY A 131 -20.92 -11.00 -9.77
CA GLY A 131 -22.05 -10.20 -10.26
C GLY A 131 -21.74 -9.31 -11.47
N GLN A 132 -20.51 -9.34 -11.99
CA GLN A 132 -20.11 -8.62 -13.20
C GLN A 132 -20.00 -9.56 -14.40
N CYS A 133 -20.19 -9.04 -15.62
CA CYS A 133 -19.89 -9.77 -16.85
C CYS A 133 -18.38 -9.79 -17.14
N ASN A 134 -17.93 -10.74 -17.96
CA ASN A 134 -16.51 -10.93 -18.27
C ASN A 134 -15.83 -9.64 -18.79
N SER A 135 -16.47 -8.92 -19.72
CA SER A 135 -15.90 -7.67 -20.23
C SER A 135 -15.71 -6.59 -19.16
N CYS A 136 -16.57 -6.54 -18.13
CA CYS A 136 -16.36 -5.64 -16.99
C CYS A 136 -15.22 -6.11 -16.10
N ILE A 137 -15.11 -7.42 -15.87
CA ILE A 137 -14.05 -8.01 -15.06
C ILE A 137 -12.68 -7.73 -15.70
N ASP A 138 -12.56 -7.87 -17.01
CA ASP A 138 -11.30 -7.62 -17.72
C ASP A 138 -10.85 -6.15 -17.57
N VAL A 139 -11.77 -5.20 -17.79
CA VAL A 139 -11.50 -3.77 -17.60
C VAL A 139 -11.15 -3.46 -16.14
N ALA A 140 -11.89 -4.02 -15.19
CA ALA A 140 -11.66 -3.81 -13.76
C ALA A 140 -10.28 -4.34 -13.33
N ARG A 141 -9.92 -5.56 -13.76
CA ARG A 141 -8.63 -6.18 -13.46
C ARG A 141 -7.46 -5.39 -14.04
N GLN A 142 -7.57 -4.96 -15.31
CA GLN A 142 -6.56 -4.12 -15.94
C GLN A 142 -6.36 -2.81 -15.15
N ARG A 143 -7.44 -2.08 -14.90
CA ARG A 143 -7.38 -0.80 -14.18
C ARG A 143 -6.88 -0.95 -12.75
N HIS A 144 -7.21 -2.06 -12.10
CA HIS A 144 -6.71 -2.37 -10.76
C HIS A 144 -5.19 -2.53 -10.76
N GLU A 145 -4.64 -3.29 -11.71
CA GLU A 145 -3.20 -3.49 -11.81
C GLU A 145 -2.45 -2.20 -12.18
N GLU A 146 -2.97 -1.44 -13.15
CA GLU A 146 -2.44 -0.11 -13.47
C GLU A 146 -2.48 0.83 -12.24
N GLY A 147 -3.56 0.76 -11.46
CA GLY A 147 -3.71 1.50 -10.22
C GLY A 147 -2.70 1.09 -9.14
N ARG A 148 -2.44 -0.21 -8.98
CA ARG A 148 -1.40 -0.73 -8.06
C ARG A 148 -0.02 -0.23 -8.45
N GLN A 149 0.31 -0.23 -9.74
CA GLN A 149 1.59 0.28 -10.23
C GLN A 149 1.74 1.77 -9.95
N LYS A 150 0.71 2.58 -10.24
CA LYS A 150 0.72 4.02 -9.92
C LYS A 150 0.89 4.28 -8.42
N ALA A 151 0.20 3.52 -7.58
CA ALA A 151 0.35 3.61 -6.13
C ALA A 151 1.77 3.22 -5.68
N TRP A 152 2.39 2.24 -6.33
CA TRP A 152 3.76 1.82 -6.04
C TRP A 152 4.73 2.93 -6.39
N ASP A 153 4.65 3.47 -7.61
CA ASP A 153 5.54 4.51 -8.11
C ASP A 153 5.49 5.79 -7.26
N ALA A 154 4.30 6.14 -6.75
CA ALA A 154 4.09 7.31 -5.92
C ALA A 154 4.48 7.12 -4.44
N LEU A 155 4.65 5.88 -3.98
CA LEU A 155 4.82 5.56 -2.56
C LEU A 155 5.98 6.31 -1.87
N PRO A 156 7.18 6.42 -2.46
CA PRO A 156 8.27 7.16 -1.82
C PRO A 156 7.92 8.61 -1.54
N GLY A 157 7.31 9.28 -2.53
CA GLY A 157 6.91 10.68 -2.44
C GLY A 157 5.88 10.94 -1.34
N VAL A 158 5.00 9.97 -1.07
CA VAL A 158 4.04 10.05 0.04
C VAL A 158 4.73 10.19 1.41
N PHE A 159 5.91 9.60 1.56
CA PHE A 159 6.71 9.72 2.80
C PHE A 159 7.77 10.83 2.73
N GLY A 160 7.74 11.68 1.69
CA GLY A 160 8.72 12.73 1.47
C GLY A 160 10.12 12.20 1.11
N LEU A 161 10.20 11.01 0.52
CA LEU A 161 11.44 10.40 0.06
C LEU A 161 11.63 10.64 -1.45
N PRO A 162 12.87 10.59 -1.96
CA PRO A 162 13.16 10.57 -3.39
C PRO A 162 12.43 9.42 -4.12
N GLY A 163 12.25 9.55 -5.43
CA GLY A 163 11.67 8.48 -6.26
C GLY A 163 12.51 7.20 -6.25
N TRP A 164 11.90 6.08 -6.65
CA TRP A 164 12.54 4.76 -6.62
C TRP A 164 13.88 4.68 -7.35
N GLU A 165 14.05 5.42 -8.44
CA GLU A 165 15.31 5.47 -9.18
C GLU A 165 16.47 5.93 -8.29
N GLU A 166 16.26 6.97 -7.47
CA GLU A 166 17.28 7.46 -6.53
C GLU A 166 17.48 6.46 -5.40
N LEU A 167 16.39 6.00 -4.78
CA LEU A 167 16.43 5.09 -3.64
C LEU A 167 17.11 3.75 -3.94
N THR A 168 17.14 3.32 -5.20
CA THR A 168 17.73 2.04 -5.59
C THR A 168 19.21 2.13 -5.98
N LYS A 169 19.79 3.33 -6.09
CA LYS A 169 21.22 3.51 -6.41
C LYS A 169 22.15 2.85 -5.37
N GLU A 170 21.76 2.86 -4.10
CA GLU A 170 22.47 2.19 -2.99
C GLU A 170 22.65 0.68 -3.23
N ARG A 171 21.62 0.02 -3.79
CA ARG A 171 21.66 -1.42 -4.10
C ARG A 171 22.58 -1.71 -5.27
N SER A 172 22.58 -0.84 -6.27
CA SER A 172 23.43 -0.96 -7.46
C SER A 172 24.91 -0.72 -7.12
N ALA A 173 25.21 0.22 -6.22
CA ALA A 173 26.57 0.47 -5.74
C ALA A 173 27.11 -0.69 -4.88
N SER A 174 26.27 -1.29 -4.03
CA SER A 174 26.64 -2.44 -3.19
C SER A 174 26.89 -3.72 -3.98
N ALA A 175 26.30 -3.85 -5.18
CA ALA A 175 26.57 -4.96 -6.10
C ALA A 175 27.92 -4.86 -6.83
N CYS A 176 28.50 -3.66 -6.92
CA CYS A 176 29.78 -3.42 -7.60
C CYS A 176 31.00 -3.49 -6.65
N GLY A 177 30.79 -3.55 -5.33
CA GLY A 177 31.84 -3.53 -4.31
C GLY A 177 32.53 -4.87 -3.99
N LYS A 178 32.36 -5.93 -4.79
CA LYS A 178 32.94 -7.26 -4.53
C LYS A 178 33.75 -7.84 -5.70
N LEU A 179 34.62 -7.05 -6.34
CA LEU A 179 35.66 -7.59 -7.23
C LEU A 179 36.91 -6.69 -7.26
N VAL A 180 37.56 -6.47 -6.11
CA VAL A 180 39.01 -6.16 -6.09
C VAL A 180 39.61 -6.73 -4.82
N ASN A 181 40.21 -7.92 -4.93
CA ASN A 181 41.39 -8.38 -4.19
C ASN A 181 42.02 -9.52 -4.98
#